data_AF-A0A7K2MEL0-F1
#
_entry.id   AF-A0A7K2MEL0-F1
#
_cell.length_a   1.000
_cell.length_b   1.000
_cell.length_c   1.000
_cell.angle_alpha   90.00
_cell.angle_beta   90.00
_cell.angle_gamma   90.00
#
_symmetry.space_group_name_H-M   'P 1'
#
loop_
_entity.id
_entity.type
_entity.pdbx_description
1 polymer ?
#
loop_
_entity_poly.entity_id
_entity_poly.type
_entity_poly.pdbx_seq_one_letter_code
_entity_poly.pdbx_strand_id
1 'polypeptide(L)'
;MEGTKPVNKKLAAALSGGAVLVLALSGCSSSSGADDKKNDALDTWAKQVCDGVQPQAKKIEAANAAIQKETSDNSSPADVQKTDAQAFQDMSDAYKAIGAAVSRAGAPDVDNGQKKQQDAVKELNDLGASYAALKQQVDKLTTKDQAKFADGLKDIATQLDKLSKSGSDALKNLEEGDVGQAMAKQPSCKSASATASAPASASPANG
;
A
#
# COMPACT_ATOMS: atom_id res chain seq x y z
N MET A 1 26.67 34.18 46.01
CA MET A 1 26.08 35.41 45.46
C MET A 1 24.86 34.96 44.66
N GLU A 2 23.66 35.02 45.27
CA GLU A 2 22.61 36.04 45.02
C GLU A 2 21.81 35.69 43.75
N GLY A 3 20.48 35.57 43.66
CA GLY A 3 19.34 35.59 44.62
C GLY A 3 18.08 35.03 43.88
N THR A 4 16.83 35.04 44.35
CA THR A 4 16.23 35.50 45.63
C THR A 4 14.88 34.75 45.88
N LYS A 5 14.00 35.25 46.75
CA LYS A 5 12.60 34.84 47.06
C LYS A 5 11.63 36.01 46.71
N PRO A 6 10.27 35.95 46.74
CA PRO A 6 9.39 35.14 47.61
C PRO A 6 8.06 34.66 46.91
N VAL A 7 6.92 34.27 47.52
CA VAL A 7 6.34 34.29 48.89
C VAL A 7 5.39 33.10 49.08
N ASN A 8 5.20 32.65 50.33
CA ASN A 8 4.07 31.80 50.73
C ASN A 8 2.74 32.58 50.74
N LYS A 9 1.62 31.91 50.41
CA LYS A 9 0.31 32.27 51.00
C LYS A 9 -0.44 31.02 51.47
N LYS A 10 -0.85 31.10 52.74
CA LYS A 10 -1.65 30.10 53.46
C LYS A 10 -2.99 29.89 52.77
N LEU A 11 -3.57 28.70 52.92
CA LEU A 11 -4.94 28.51 53.42
C LEU A 11 -5.13 27.04 53.79
N ALA A 12 -5.06 26.74 55.09
CA ALA A 12 -5.59 25.50 55.65
C ALA A 12 -6.93 25.85 56.31
N ALA A 13 -8.00 25.17 55.91
CA ALA A 13 -9.29 25.18 56.59
C ALA A 13 -9.96 23.83 56.38
N ALA A 14 -9.98 23.01 57.43
CA ALA A 14 -10.74 21.77 57.46
C ALA A 14 -12.21 22.08 57.77
N LEU A 15 -13.13 21.36 57.13
CA LEU A 15 -14.53 21.28 57.53
C LEU A 15 -15.04 19.84 57.32
N SER A 16 -15.06 19.09 58.41
CA SER A 16 -15.68 17.77 58.48
C SER A 16 -17.19 17.93 58.72
N GLY A 17 -18.04 17.31 57.91
CA GLY A 17 -19.50 17.35 58.13
C GLY A 17 -20.28 16.72 56.98
N GLY A 18 -20.78 15.50 57.19
CA GLY A 18 -21.24 14.61 56.13
C GLY A 18 -22.48 15.03 55.33
N ALA A 19 -22.50 14.52 54.09
CA ALA A 19 -23.69 13.99 53.44
C ALA A 19 -23.23 12.93 52.42
N VAL A 20 -23.59 11.66 52.63
CA VAL A 20 -23.38 10.60 51.62
C VAL A 20 -24.50 10.71 50.60
N LEU A 21 -24.31 11.58 49.61
CA LEU A 21 -25.06 11.53 48.36
C LEU A 21 -24.23 10.72 47.36
N VAL A 22 -24.53 9.42 47.28
CA VAL A 22 -24.14 8.60 46.13
C VAL A 22 -24.94 9.11 44.93
N LEU A 23 -24.42 10.14 44.27
CA LEU A 23 -24.82 10.46 42.91
C LEU A 23 -24.38 9.28 42.05
N ALA A 24 -25.34 8.51 41.57
CA ALA A 24 -25.09 7.47 40.60
C ALA A 24 -24.36 8.08 39.40
N LEU A 25 -23.19 7.55 39.06
CA LEU A 25 -22.49 7.90 37.82
C LEU A 25 -23.29 7.34 36.62
N SER A 26 -24.38 8.03 36.26
CA SER A 26 -24.77 8.15 34.86
C SER A 26 -23.68 8.99 34.17
N GLY A 27 -22.54 8.33 33.90
CA GLY A 27 -21.34 8.95 33.36
C GLY A 27 -21.62 9.51 31.98
N CYS A 28 -21.72 10.84 31.90
CA CYS A 28 -21.79 11.56 30.64
C CYS A 28 -20.41 11.50 29.97
N SER A 29 -20.13 10.40 29.27
CA SER A 29 -19.04 10.29 28.28
C SER A 29 -19.62 10.34 26.86
N SER A 30 -20.40 11.39 26.60
CA SER A 30 -20.92 11.70 25.26
C SER A 30 -19.98 12.63 24.51
N SER A 31 -18.71 12.22 24.36
CA SER A 31 -17.84 12.76 23.29
C SER A 31 -16.63 11.85 22.98
N SER A 32 -16.13 11.04 23.90
CA SER A 32 -14.92 10.23 23.66
C SER A 32 -15.18 8.94 22.86
N GLY A 33 -16.37 8.34 23.00
CA GLY A 33 -16.69 7.04 22.39
C GLY A 33 -17.07 7.05 20.92
N ALA A 34 -16.91 8.19 20.21
CA ALA A 34 -17.15 8.29 18.77
C ALA A 34 -15.83 8.19 17.98
N ASP A 35 -14.82 8.97 18.39
CA ASP A 35 -13.49 8.97 17.79
C ASP A 35 -12.78 7.62 17.98
N ASP A 36 -12.89 7.01 19.16
CA ASP A 36 -12.36 5.67 19.44
C ASP A 36 -12.95 4.63 18.46
N LYS A 37 -14.28 4.66 18.23
CA LYS A 37 -14.96 3.72 17.32
C LYS A 37 -14.62 3.95 15.85
N LYS A 38 -14.43 5.20 15.43
CA LYS A 38 -14.00 5.53 14.07
C LYS A 38 -12.58 4.99 13.82
N ASN A 39 -11.68 5.18 14.78
CA ASN A 39 -10.33 4.63 14.72
C ASN A 39 -10.34 3.09 14.69
N ASP A 40 -11.13 2.43 15.53
CA ASP A 40 -11.27 0.97 15.53
C ASP A 40 -11.81 0.43 14.19
N ALA A 41 -12.81 1.10 13.60
CA ALA A 41 -13.37 0.73 12.29
C ALA A 41 -12.34 0.89 11.17
N LEU A 42 -11.58 1.98 11.17
CA LEU A 42 -10.57 2.25 10.15
C LEU A 42 -9.33 1.36 10.28
N ASP A 43 -8.88 1.07 11.50
CA ASP A 43 -7.79 0.11 11.75
C ASP A 43 -8.23 -1.33 11.40
N THR A 44 -9.50 -1.69 11.61
CA THR A 44 -10.08 -2.97 11.16
C THR A 44 -10.14 -3.06 9.64
N TRP A 45 -10.62 -2.02 8.95
CA TRP A 45 -10.62 -1.92 7.50
C TRP A 45 -9.20 -2.05 6.94
N ALA A 46 -8.25 -1.30 7.51
CA ALA A 46 -6.85 -1.32 7.11
C ALA A 46 -6.26 -2.72 7.28
N LYS A 47 -6.53 -3.39 8.41
CA LYS A 47 -6.10 -4.77 8.63
C LYS A 47 -6.64 -5.72 7.56
N GLN A 48 -7.93 -5.65 7.23
CA GLN A 48 -8.54 -6.50 6.20
C GLN A 48 -7.91 -6.28 4.81
N VAL A 49 -7.63 -5.02 4.45
CA VAL A 49 -6.94 -4.69 3.19
C VAL A 49 -5.49 -5.22 3.23
N CYS A 50 -4.72 -4.87 4.26
CA CYS A 50 -3.31 -5.25 4.40
C CYS A 50 -3.09 -6.77 4.42
N ASP A 51 -3.94 -7.53 5.12
CA ASP A 51 -3.88 -9.00 5.15
C ASP A 51 -4.18 -9.60 3.76
N GLY A 52 -5.04 -8.96 2.96
CA GLY A 52 -5.29 -9.33 1.56
C GLY A 52 -4.18 -8.91 0.59
N VAL A 53 -3.51 -7.78 0.84
CA VAL A 53 -2.42 -7.21 0.03
C VAL A 53 -1.11 -7.97 0.22
N GLN A 54 -0.73 -8.27 1.47
CA GLN A 54 0.58 -8.85 1.83
C GLN A 54 1.00 -10.11 1.04
N PRO A 55 0.14 -11.10 0.74
CA PRO A 55 0.53 -12.23 -0.12
C PRO A 55 0.73 -11.82 -1.58
N GLN A 56 0.00 -10.81 -2.07
CA GLN A 56 0.08 -10.35 -3.46
C GLN A 56 1.29 -9.42 -3.68
N ALA A 57 1.66 -8.62 -2.68
CA ALA A 57 2.90 -7.84 -2.69
C ALA A 57 4.14 -8.76 -2.81
N LYS A 58 4.18 -9.86 -2.04
CA LYS A 58 5.22 -10.89 -2.17
C LYS A 58 5.22 -11.58 -3.54
N LYS A 59 4.04 -11.73 -4.16
CA LYS A 59 3.92 -12.28 -5.52
C LYS A 59 4.53 -11.35 -6.57
N ILE A 60 4.29 -10.04 -6.45
CA ILE A 60 4.89 -9.00 -7.30
C ILE A 60 6.40 -8.92 -7.09
N GLU A 61 6.87 -9.00 -5.84
CA GLU A 61 8.30 -9.06 -5.50
C GLU A 61 8.99 -10.26 -6.15
N ALA A 62 8.42 -11.47 -6.02
CA ALA A 62 8.95 -12.68 -6.63
C ALA A 62 8.96 -12.62 -8.17
N ALA A 63 7.92 -12.06 -8.79
CA ALA A 63 7.86 -11.82 -10.23
C ALA A 63 8.98 -10.88 -10.71
N ASN A 64 9.18 -9.75 -10.01
CA ASN A 64 10.27 -8.80 -10.32
C ASN A 64 11.66 -9.43 -10.13
N ALA A 65 11.85 -10.23 -9.08
CA ALA A 65 13.10 -10.93 -8.83
C ALA A 65 13.41 -11.98 -9.93
N ALA A 66 12.39 -12.65 -10.46
CA ALA A 66 12.55 -13.59 -11.57
C ALA A 66 13.03 -12.89 -12.85
N ILE A 67 12.43 -11.77 -13.25
CA ILE A 67 12.85 -10.96 -14.41
C ILE A 67 14.30 -10.48 -14.26
N GLN A 68 14.67 -9.97 -13.08
CA GLN A 68 16.05 -9.52 -12.80
C GLN A 68 17.07 -10.66 -12.85
N LYS A 69 16.67 -11.87 -12.44
CA LYS A 69 17.53 -13.06 -12.49
C LYS A 69 17.86 -13.47 -13.93
N GLU A 70 16.88 -13.53 -14.84
CA GLU A 70 17.14 -13.87 -16.25
C GLU A 70 18.08 -12.85 -16.94
N THR A 71 17.97 -11.58 -16.55
CA THR A 71 18.87 -10.50 -17.00
C THR A 71 20.31 -10.73 -16.52
N SER A 72 20.47 -11.24 -15.28
CA SER A 72 21.78 -11.48 -14.66
C SER A 72 22.45 -12.77 -15.14
N ASP A 73 21.66 -13.81 -15.40
CA ASP A 73 22.14 -15.15 -15.79
C ASP A 73 22.56 -15.23 -17.27
N ASN A 74 22.35 -14.16 -18.06
CA ASN A 74 22.54 -14.14 -19.52
C ASN A 74 21.70 -15.23 -20.21
N SER A 75 20.44 -15.38 -19.76
CA SER A 75 19.54 -16.45 -20.16
C SER A 75 19.20 -16.48 -21.65
N SER A 76 18.75 -17.64 -22.13
CA SER A 76 18.32 -17.78 -23.53
C SER A 76 17.04 -16.96 -23.79
N PRO A 77 16.78 -16.51 -25.03
CA PRO A 77 15.52 -15.85 -25.38
C PRO A 77 14.26 -16.64 -25.01
N ALA A 78 14.34 -17.98 -25.01
CA ALA A 78 13.22 -18.85 -24.63
C ALA A 78 12.96 -18.85 -23.11
N ASP A 79 14.02 -18.79 -22.30
CA ASP A 79 13.91 -18.71 -20.85
C ASP A 79 13.42 -17.32 -20.41
N VAL A 80 14.00 -16.26 -20.98
CA VAL A 80 13.54 -14.87 -20.78
C VAL A 80 12.05 -14.73 -21.15
N GLN A 81 11.64 -15.19 -22.34
CA GLN A 81 10.22 -15.17 -22.75
C GLN A 81 9.31 -15.88 -21.73
N LYS A 82 9.70 -17.08 -21.29
CA LYS A 82 8.90 -17.89 -20.40
C LYS A 82 8.77 -17.26 -19.01
N THR A 83 9.88 -16.76 -18.46
CA THR A 83 9.93 -16.13 -17.14
C THR A 83 9.21 -14.79 -17.15
N ASP A 84 9.42 -13.92 -18.14
CA ASP A 84 8.73 -12.64 -18.26
C ASP A 84 7.22 -12.81 -18.43
N ALA A 85 6.78 -13.80 -19.23
CA ALA A 85 5.36 -14.11 -19.40
C ALA A 85 4.72 -14.60 -18.10
N GLN A 86 5.43 -15.43 -17.32
CA GLN A 86 4.96 -15.88 -16.02
C GLN A 86 4.92 -14.73 -15.00
N ALA A 87 5.96 -13.89 -14.97
CA ALA A 87 6.05 -12.73 -14.09
C ALA A 87 4.91 -11.72 -14.36
N PHE A 88 4.64 -11.38 -15.62
CA PHE A 88 3.53 -10.49 -15.98
C PHE A 88 2.15 -11.13 -15.73
N GLN A 89 1.99 -12.45 -15.88
CA GLN A 89 0.78 -13.15 -15.41
C GLN A 89 0.62 -12.99 -13.90
N ASP A 90 1.71 -13.20 -13.15
CA ASP A 90 1.68 -13.18 -11.70
C ASP A 90 1.38 -11.79 -11.12
N MET A 91 1.95 -10.74 -11.73
CA MET A 91 1.61 -9.34 -11.46
C MET A 91 0.16 -9.03 -11.83
N SER A 92 -0.32 -9.47 -13.00
CA SER A 92 -1.72 -9.27 -13.44
C SER A 92 -2.72 -9.80 -12.42
N ASP A 93 -2.49 -11.00 -11.90
CA ASP A 93 -3.39 -11.63 -10.93
C ASP A 93 -3.23 -11.03 -9.53
N ALA A 94 -2.01 -10.63 -9.15
CA ALA A 94 -1.75 -9.94 -7.88
C ALA A 94 -2.52 -8.61 -7.81
N TYR A 95 -2.45 -7.77 -8.84
CA TYR A 95 -3.19 -6.49 -8.87
C TYR A 95 -4.70 -6.68 -8.84
N LYS A 96 -5.26 -7.65 -9.58
CA LYS A 96 -6.69 -8.02 -9.48
C LYS A 96 -7.06 -8.52 -8.08
N ALA A 97 -6.21 -9.33 -7.45
CA ALA A 97 -6.45 -9.84 -6.10
C ALA A 97 -6.40 -8.74 -5.03
N ILE A 98 -5.53 -7.74 -5.20
CA ILE A 98 -5.49 -6.52 -4.36
C ILE A 98 -6.77 -5.69 -4.59
N GLY A 99 -7.18 -5.48 -5.84
CA GLY A 99 -8.47 -4.84 -6.17
C GLY A 99 -9.66 -5.56 -5.53
N ALA A 100 -9.66 -6.89 -5.54
CA ALA A 100 -10.68 -7.68 -4.86
C ALA A 100 -10.59 -7.57 -3.33
N ALA A 101 -9.41 -7.38 -2.73
CA ALA A 101 -9.27 -7.15 -1.29
C ALA A 101 -9.85 -5.79 -0.86
N VAL A 102 -9.51 -4.71 -1.58
CA VAL A 102 -10.08 -3.36 -1.36
C VAL A 102 -11.59 -3.37 -1.62
N SER A 103 -12.07 -4.12 -2.62
CA SER A 103 -13.50 -4.31 -2.88
C SER A 103 -14.23 -5.01 -1.73
N ARG A 104 -13.66 -6.10 -1.18
CA ARG A 104 -14.23 -6.83 -0.04
C ARG A 104 -14.19 -6.05 1.27
N ALA A 105 -13.23 -5.14 1.47
CA ALA A 105 -13.16 -4.28 2.64
C ALA A 105 -14.22 -3.18 2.64
N GLY A 106 -14.78 -2.84 1.47
CA GLY A 106 -15.73 -1.75 1.33
C GLY A 106 -15.06 -0.38 1.49
N ALA A 107 -15.87 0.66 1.67
CA ALA A 107 -15.38 2.02 1.83
C ALA A 107 -14.73 2.21 3.22
N PRO A 108 -13.54 2.83 3.33
CA PRO A 108 -13.03 3.30 4.62
C PRO A 108 -13.92 4.41 5.19
N ASP A 109 -14.03 4.49 6.52
CA ASP A 109 -14.84 5.48 7.24
C ASP A 109 -14.14 6.86 7.30
N VAL A 110 -14.01 7.48 6.13
CA VAL A 110 -13.37 8.78 5.90
C VAL A 110 -14.12 9.59 4.84
N ASP A 111 -13.84 10.88 4.77
CA ASP A 111 -14.40 11.76 3.73
C ASP A 111 -14.10 11.23 2.32
N ASN A 112 -15.15 11.13 1.50
CA ASN A 112 -15.11 10.54 0.17
C ASN A 112 -14.64 9.07 0.11
N GLY A 113 -14.67 8.33 1.22
CA GLY A 113 -14.18 6.94 1.31
C GLY A 113 -14.74 6.01 0.23
N GLN A 114 -16.03 6.13 -0.12
CA GLN A 114 -16.63 5.36 -1.22
C GLN A 114 -15.99 5.67 -2.58
N LYS A 115 -15.68 6.95 -2.87
CA LYS A 115 -15.02 7.33 -4.11
C LYS A 115 -13.57 6.84 -4.14
N LYS A 116 -12.82 7.06 -3.05
CA LYS A 116 -11.44 6.55 -2.89
C LYS A 116 -11.36 5.04 -3.14
N GLN A 117 -12.31 4.29 -2.55
CA GLN A 117 -12.43 2.84 -2.72
C GLN A 117 -12.71 2.44 -4.18
N GLN A 118 -13.67 3.09 -4.84
CA GLN A 118 -14.04 2.77 -6.23
C GLN A 118 -12.93 3.11 -7.23
N ASP A 119 -12.32 4.29 -7.09
CA ASP A 119 -11.21 4.73 -7.93
C ASP A 119 -10.02 3.76 -7.80
N ALA A 120 -9.66 3.38 -6.57
CA ALA A 120 -8.57 2.43 -6.30
C ALA A 120 -8.85 1.04 -6.87
N VAL A 121 -10.07 0.51 -6.68
CA VAL A 121 -10.45 -0.79 -7.27
C VAL A 121 -10.41 -0.75 -8.80
N LYS A 122 -10.82 0.37 -9.42
CA LYS A 122 -10.70 0.54 -10.87
C LYS A 122 -9.22 0.52 -11.31
N GLU A 123 -8.38 1.35 -10.69
CA GLU A 123 -6.95 1.47 -11.01
C GLU A 123 -6.20 0.13 -10.83
N LEU A 124 -6.49 -0.61 -9.77
CA LEU A 124 -5.93 -1.95 -9.53
C LEU A 124 -6.34 -2.97 -10.60
N ASN A 125 -7.57 -2.91 -11.11
CA ASN A 125 -8.00 -3.76 -12.22
C ASN A 125 -7.38 -3.33 -13.56
N ASP A 126 -7.22 -2.03 -13.80
CA ASP A 126 -6.57 -1.50 -15.01
C ASP A 126 -5.07 -1.83 -15.05
N LEU A 127 -4.37 -1.76 -13.90
CA LEU A 127 -3.01 -2.30 -13.71
C LEU A 127 -2.97 -3.80 -14.03
N GLY A 128 -3.91 -4.57 -13.45
CA GLY A 128 -4.05 -6.00 -13.73
C GLY A 128 -4.23 -6.31 -15.23
N ALA A 129 -5.06 -5.55 -15.93
CA ALA A 129 -5.26 -5.67 -17.37
C ALA A 129 -4.01 -5.28 -18.17
N SER A 130 -3.28 -4.25 -17.73
CA SER A 130 -2.05 -3.78 -18.38
C SER A 130 -0.94 -4.83 -18.33
N TYR A 131 -0.74 -5.48 -17.18
CA TYR A 131 0.20 -6.61 -17.07
C TYR A 131 -0.23 -7.84 -17.89
N ALA A 132 -1.53 -8.12 -18.02
CA ALA A 132 -2.00 -9.17 -18.94
C ALA A 132 -1.68 -8.83 -20.40
N ALA A 133 -1.76 -7.55 -20.80
CA ALA A 133 -1.39 -7.11 -22.14
C ALA A 133 0.13 -7.16 -22.38
N LEU A 134 0.97 -6.93 -21.35
CA LEU A 134 2.42 -7.14 -21.42
C LEU A 134 2.77 -8.62 -21.62
N LYS A 135 2.14 -9.52 -20.84
CA LYS A 135 2.26 -10.97 -21.05
C LYS A 135 1.96 -11.36 -22.51
N GLN A 136 0.84 -10.88 -23.06
CA GLN A 136 0.46 -11.19 -24.44
C GLN A 136 1.43 -10.63 -25.50
N GLN A 137 2.27 -9.65 -25.16
CA GLN A 137 3.35 -9.18 -26.03
C GLN A 137 4.58 -10.10 -25.91
N VAL A 138 4.97 -10.48 -24.69
CA VAL A 138 6.03 -11.46 -24.43
C VAL A 138 5.75 -12.80 -25.12
N ASP A 139 4.53 -13.33 -24.97
CA ASP A 139 4.07 -14.59 -25.60
C ASP A 139 4.24 -14.59 -27.13
N LYS A 140 4.27 -13.42 -27.77
CA LYS A 140 4.38 -13.25 -29.23
C LYS A 140 5.81 -13.01 -29.72
N LEU A 141 6.78 -12.84 -28.83
CA LEU A 141 8.18 -12.65 -29.23
C LEU A 141 8.72 -13.90 -29.95
N THR A 142 9.56 -13.67 -30.96
CA THR A 142 10.29 -14.77 -31.61
C THR A 142 11.59 -15.03 -30.86
N THR A 143 11.74 -16.23 -30.30
CA THR A 143 12.94 -16.64 -29.56
C THR A 143 14.06 -17.17 -30.45
N LYS A 144 13.81 -17.30 -31.76
CA LYS A 144 14.75 -17.83 -32.76
C LYS A 144 15.59 -16.77 -33.47
N ASP A 145 15.29 -15.48 -33.24
CA ASP A 145 15.94 -14.34 -33.87
C ASP A 145 16.28 -13.33 -32.76
N GLN A 146 17.55 -13.30 -32.35
CA GLN A 146 17.99 -12.50 -31.20
C GLN A 146 17.77 -11.00 -31.41
N ALA A 147 17.90 -10.50 -32.65
CA ALA A 147 17.68 -9.09 -32.95
C ALA A 147 16.21 -8.73 -32.77
N LYS A 148 15.29 -9.51 -33.37
CA LYS A 148 13.85 -9.30 -33.20
C LYS A 148 13.37 -9.53 -31.76
N PHE A 149 13.99 -10.46 -31.03
CA PHE A 149 13.71 -10.66 -29.61
C PHE A 149 14.07 -9.42 -28.79
N ALA A 150 15.30 -8.92 -28.95
CA ALA A 150 15.78 -7.72 -28.27
C ALA A 150 14.98 -6.47 -28.65
N ASP A 151 14.55 -6.33 -29.89
CA ASP A 151 13.69 -5.22 -30.32
C ASP A 151 12.30 -5.30 -29.68
N GLY A 152 11.66 -6.48 -29.65
CA GLY A 152 10.37 -6.65 -28.98
C GLY A 152 10.42 -6.43 -27.45
N LEU A 153 11.54 -6.72 -26.80
CA LEU A 153 11.77 -6.35 -25.40
C LEU A 153 11.84 -4.83 -25.20
N LYS A 154 12.32 -4.04 -26.16
CA LYS A 154 12.30 -2.56 -26.09
C LYS A 154 10.88 -2.00 -26.15
N ASP A 155 10.00 -2.61 -26.95
CA ASP A 155 8.59 -2.23 -27.00
C ASP A 155 7.90 -2.51 -25.66
N ILE A 156 8.15 -3.68 -25.06
CA ILE A 156 7.66 -4.05 -23.72
C ILE A 156 8.18 -3.08 -22.66
N ALA A 157 9.48 -2.75 -22.68
CA ALA A 157 10.07 -1.77 -21.78
C ALA A 157 9.45 -0.36 -21.95
N THR A 158 9.11 0.03 -23.18
CA THR A 158 8.41 1.29 -23.47
C THR A 158 6.98 1.31 -22.92
N GLN A 159 6.28 0.16 -22.88
CA GLN A 159 4.97 0.07 -22.25
C GLN A 159 5.07 0.07 -20.72
N LEU A 160 6.09 -0.57 -20.14
CA LEU A 160 6.39 -0.50 -18.70
C LEU A 160 6.77 0.92 -18.24
N ASP A 161 7.54 1.66 -19.05
CA ASP A 161 7.87 3.08 -18.79
C ASP A 161 6.61 3.95 -18.78
N LYS A 162 5.66 3.73 -19.71
CA LYS A 162 4.35 4.40 -19.68
C LYS A 162 3.55 4.03 -18.43
N LEU A 163 3.52 2.75 -18.06
CA LEU A 163 2.77 2.25 -16.90
C LEU A 163 3.30 2.79 -15.56
N SER A 164 4.63 2.94 -15.43
CA SER A 164 5.24 3.55 -14.25
C SER A 164 5.04 5.08 -14.18
N LYS A 165 4.95 5.74 -15.34
CA LYS A 165 4.66 7.19 -15.45
C LYS A 165 3.18 7.54 -15.28
N SER A 166 2.25 6.65 -15.64
CA SER A 166 0.83 6.75 -15.26
C SER A 166 0.63 6.32 -13.80
N GLY A 167 1.48 6.84 -12.91
CA GLY A 167 1.62 6.38 -11.54
C GLY A 167 0.33 6.52 -10.75
N SER A 168 0.14 5.59 -9.81
CA SER A 168 -1.14 5.21 -9.22
C SER A 168 -1.80 6.31 -8.37
N ASP A 169 -2.38 7.32 -9.01
CA ASP A 169 -2.97 8.48 -8.33
C ASP A 169 -4.20 8.09 -7.52
N ALA A 170 -4.99 7.09 -7.95
CA ALA A 170 -6.11 6.62 -7.12
C ALA A 170 -5.65 5.85 -5.88
N LEU A 171 -4.57 5.07 -5.96
CA LEU A 171 -3.94 4.43 -4.80
C LEU A 171 -3.32 5.45 -3.84
N LYS A 172 -2.60 6.46 -4.35
CA LYS A 172 -2.10 7.57 -3.53
C LYS A 172 -3.25 8.26 -2.80
N ASN A 173 -4.31 8.62 -3.52
CA ASN A 173 -5.51 9.24 -2.97
C ASN A 173 -6.23 8.35 -1.96
N LEU A 174 -6.21 7.02 -2.12
CA LEU A 174 -6.72 6.08 -1.12
C LEU A 174 -5.89 6.14 0.16
N GLU A 175 -4.55 6.13 0.04
CA GLU A 175 -3.59 6.13 1.16
C GLU A 175 -3.39 7.51 1.83
N GLU A 176 -4.07 8.56 1.37
CA GLU A 176 -4.03 9.88 2.02
C GLU A 176 -4.69 9.92 3.41
N GLY A 177 -4.07 10.67 4.33
CA GLY A 177 -4.65 11.01 5.62
C GLY A 177 -4.80 9.80 6.55
N ASP A 178 -5.94 9.72 7.23
CA ASP A 178 -6.22 8.70 8.25
C ASP A 178 -6.09 7.27 7.69
N VAL A 179 -6.40 7.05 6.40
CA VAL A 179 -6.31 5.74 5.74
C VAL A 179 -4.86 5.25 5.70
N GLY A 180 -3.93 6.09 5.22
CA GLY A 180 -2.50 5.77 5.19
C GLY A 180 -1.92 5.57 6.59
N GLN A 181 -2.37 6.36 7.57
CA GLN A 181 -1.97 6.17 8.97
C GLN A 181 -2.45 4.82 9.51
N ALA A 182 -3.71 4.44 9.26
CA ALA A 182 -4.27 3.16 9.67
C ALA A 182 -3.55 1.98 9.00
N MET A 183 -3.26 2.06 7.70
CA MET A 183 -2.47 1.06 6.96
C MET A 183 -1.03 0.96 7.46
N ALA A 184 -0.37 2.10 7.75
CA ALA A 184 0.99 2.13 8.28
C ALA A 184 1.13 1.54 9.69
N LYS A 185 0.05 1.47 10.49
CA LYS A 185 0.05 0.72 11.76
C LYS A 185 0.13 -0.80 11.52
N GLN A 186 -0.52 -1.31 10.47
CA GLN A 186 -0.74 -2.75 10.27
C GLN A 186 0.57 -3.51 9.96
N PRO A 187 0.91 -4.56 10.73
CA PRO A 187 2.11 -5.37 10.46
C PRO A 187 2.14 -5.97 9.05
N SER A 188 0.99 -6.36 8.50
CA SER A 188 0.86 -6.93 7.15
C SER A 188 1.14 -5.93 6.03
N CYS A 189 0.88 -4.63 6.22
CA CYS A 189 1.29 -3.60 5.26
C CYS A 189 2.78 -3.21 5.39
N LYS A 190 3.38 -3.29 6.59
CA LYS A 190 4.80 -2.92 6.79
C LYS A 190 5.78 -3.75 5.96
N SER A 191 5.45 -5.01 5.65
CA SER A 191 6.22 -5.84 4.72
C SER A 191 5.97 -5.53 3.24
N ALA A 192 4.91 -4.80 2.91
CA ALA A 192 4.54 -4.44 1.53
C ALA A 192 5.01 -3.02 1.14
N SER A 193 5.13 -2.08 2.08
CA SER A 193 5.58 -0.71 1.78
C SER A 193 7.04 -0.61 1.34
N ALA A 194 7.88 -1.61 1.64
CA ALA A 194 9.28 -1.65 1.21
C ALA A 194 9.47 -1.67 -0.32
N THR A 195 8.46 -2.10 -1.08
CA THR A 195 8.51 -2.20 -2.55
C THR A 195 7.84 -1.05 -3.29
N ALA A 196 7.08 -0.17 -2.62
CA ALA A 196 6.41 0.98 -3.26
C ALA A 196 7.34 2.18 -3.52
N SER A 197 8.51 2.22 -2.89
CA SER A 197 9.45 3.36 -2.96
C SER A 197 10.80 3.05 -3.60
N ALA A 198 10.94 1.91 -4.30
CA ALA A 198 12.14 1.62 -5.09
C ALA A 198 12.12 2.47 -6.38
N PRO A 199 13.03 3.45 -6.57
CA PRO A 199 13.15 4.13 -7.84
C PRO A 199 13.76 3.18 -8.86
N ALA A 200 13.43 3.35 -10.13
CA ALA A 200 14.19 2.73 -11.21
C ALA A 200 15.60 3.35 -11.27
N SER A 201 16.54 2.77 -10.53
CA SER A 201 17.98 3.07 -10.63
C SER A 201 18.56 2.47 -11.92
N ALA A 202 18.10 2.98 -13.06
CA ALA A 202 18.70 2.74 -14.34
C ALA A 202 19.90 3.70 -14.53
N SER A 203 21.12 3.19 -14.32
CA SER A 203 22.21 3.31 -15.30
C SER A 203 23.47 2.58 -14.84
N PRO A 204 24.05 1.69 -15.67
CA PRO A 204 25.44 1.28 -15.50
C PRO A 204 26.37 2.39 -16.02
N ALA A 205 27.39 2.74 -15.24
CA ALA A 205 28.54 3.49 -15.75
C ALA A 205 29.57 2.49 -16.27
N ASN A 206 29.85 2.51 -17.57
CA ASN A 206 30.87 1.67 -18.19
C ASN A 206 31.49 2.42 -19.37
N GLY A 207 32.82 2.62 -19.37
CA GLY A 207 33.56 3.40 -20.38
C GLY A 207 34.48 4.43 -19.75
#